data_AF-A0A4Q6E042-F1
#
_entry.id   AF-A0A4Q6E042-F1
#
_cell.length_a   1.000
_cell.length_b   1.000
_cell.length_c   1.000
_cell.angle_alpha   90.00
_cell.angle_beta   90.00
_cell.angle_gamma   90.00
#
_symmetry.space_group_name_H-M   'P 1'
#
loop_
_entity.id
_entity.type
_entity.pdbx_description
1 polymer ?
#
loop_
_entity_poly.entity_id
_entity_poly.type
_entity_poly.pdbx_seq_one_letter_code
_entity_poly.pdbx_strand_id
1 'polypeptide(L)'
;LLLRTPKNAGKDASDFFIKGITSDNSTEKPLIIVDDVVSSYADLQKMNVNEIESISVLKDESTTKFFGDKAKYGVLQVTTRKSKGKSDASPKSPSIKTQNLKVITPVPANK
;
A
#
# COMPACT_ATOMS: atom_id res chain seq x y z
N LEU A 1 -51.36 21.27 13.26
CA LEU A 1 -49.99 21.58 13.75
C LEU A 1 -49.15 20.32 13.57
N LEU A 2 -48.28 20.29 12.56
CA LEU A 2 -47.54 19.09 12.11
C LEU A 2 -46.31 18.83 13.00
N LEU A 3 -46.21 17.63 13.59
CA LEU A 3 -44.97 17.15 14.23
C LEU A 3 -43.89 16.95 13.15
N ARG A 4 -42.93 17.88 13.07
CA ARG A 4 -41.72 17.70 12.28
C ARG A 4 -40.74 16.84 13.09
N THR A 5 -40.51 15.60 12.64
CA THR A 5 -39.40 14.77 13.09
C THR A 5 -38.06 15.46 12.74
N PRO A 6 -37.09 15.56 13.66
CA PRO A 6 -35.74 15.91 13.25
C PRO A 6 -35.14 14.72 12.48
N LYS A 7 -35.02 14.99 11.18
CA LYS A 7 -34.19 14.33 10.17
C LYS A 7 -32.90 13.78 10.77
N ASN A 8 -32.67 12.50 10.53
CA ASN A 8 -31.41 11.80 10.72
C ASN A 8 -30.20 12.70 10.43
N ALA A 9 -29.38 12.96 11.44
CA ALA A 9 -28.01 13.43 11.27
C ALA A 9 -27.07 12.22 11.39
N GLY A 10 -27.25 11.27 10.48
CA GLY A 10 -26.22 10.27 10.17
C GLY A 10 -25.12 10.99 9.41
N LYS A 11 -24.15 11.53 10.15
CA LYS A 11 -22.89 12.01 9.60
C LYS A 11 -21.81 11.73 10.63
N ASP A 12 -21.61 10.45 10.90
CA ASP A 12 -20.37 9.90 11.44
C ASP A 12 -19.26 10.07 10.39
N ALA A 13 -18.96 11.33 10.05
CA ALA A 13 -17.64 11.66 9.59
C ALA A 13 -16.78 11.59 10.85
N SER A 14 -16.12 10.47 11.07
CA SER A 14 -15.00 10.40 12.00
C SER A 14 -13.97 11.43 11.54
N ASP A 15 -14.09 12.65 12.04
CA ASP A 15 -13.20 13.73 11.70
C ASP A 15 -11.93 13.54 12.53
N PHE A 16 -10.90 13.02 11.87
CA PHE A 16 -9.63 12.70 12.52
C PHE A 16 -8.78 13.96 12.62
N PHE A 17 -9.04 14.75 13.65
CA PHE A 17 -8.23 15.94 13.94
C PHE A 17 -6.95 15.53 14.68
N ILE A 18 -5.82 15.52 13.99
CA ILE A 18 -4.52 15.60 14.68
C ILE A 18 -4.39 17.04 15.18
N LYS A 19 -4.60 17.24 16.48
CA LYS A 19 -4.26 18.50 17.15
C LYS A 19 -2.81 18.87 16.80
N GLY A 20 -2.63 19.93 16.00
CA GLY A 20 -1.31 20.43 15.62
C GLY A 20 -1.07 20.61 14.12
N ILE A 21 -1.97 20.17 13.23
CA ILE A 21 -1.94 20.62 11.83
C ILE A 21 -2.82 21.86 11.69
N THR A 22 -2.26 23.04 11.93
CA THR A 22 -2.87 24.24 11.38
C THR A 22 -2.80 24.11 9.87
N SER A 23 -3.97 24.03 9.24
CA SER A 23 -4.11 24.18 7.80
C SER A 23 -3.91 25.65 7.44
N ASP A 24 -2.78 26.23 7.86
CA ASP A 24 -2.34 27.53 7.41
C ASP A 24 -1.70 27.35 6.05
N ASN A 25 -2.02 28.28 5.17
CA ASN A 25 -1.54 28.42 3.80
C ASN A 25 -0.05 28.80 3.77
N SER A 26 0.77 28.14 4.59
CA SER A 26 2.19 28.41 4.76
C SER A 26 2.97 27.63 3.72
N THR A 27 3.87 28.32 3.04
CA THR A 27 4.78 27.88 1.96
C THR A 27 5.79 26.81 2.40
N GLU A 28 5.55 26.17 3.54
CA GLU A 28 6.47 25.32 4.30
C GLU A 28 6.02 23.86 4.19
N LYS A 29 6.18 23.31 2.98
CA LYS A 29 5.83 21.90 2.70
C LYS A 29 7.03 21.01 3.06
N PRO A 30 6.81 19.86 3.72
CA PRO A 30 7.87 18.89 3.95
C PRO A 30 8.35 18.28 2.62
N LEU A 31 9.62 17.87 2.57
CA LEU A 31 10.15 17.11 1.44
C LEU A 31 9.58 15.70 1.45
N ILE A 32 9.09 15.22 0.31
CA ILE A 32 8.47 13.91 0.20
C ILE A 32 9.48 12.94 -0.42
N ILE A 33 9.65 11.78 0.21
CA ILE A 33 10.53 10.72 -0.24
C ILE A 33 9.74 9.42 -0.28
N VAL A 34 9.79 8.73 -1.42
CA VAL A 34 9.15 7.43 -1.64
C VAL A 34 10.24 6.43 -1.98
N ASP A 35 10.44 5.41 -1.15
CA ASP A 35 11.51 4.41 -1.33
C ASP A 35 12.89 5.04 -1.65
N ASP A 36 13.32 6.01 -0.83
CA ASP A 36 14.56 6.78 -0.99
C ASP A 36 14.64 7.71 -2.22
N VAL A 37 13.56 7.84 -2.99
CA VAL A 37 13.47 8.74 -4.14
C VAL A 37 12.62 9.97 -3.80
N VAL A 38 13.18 11.16 -4.05
CA VAL A 38 12.45 12.42 -3.90
C VAL A 38 11.28 12.45 -4.88
N SER A 39 10.07 12.63 -4.36
CA SER A 39 8.82 12.61 -5.14
C SER A 39 8.02 13.88 -4.90
N SER A 40 7.15 14.23 -5.85
CA SER A 40 6.20 15.33 -5.65
C SER A 40 4.91 14.84 -5.00
N TYR A 41 4.16 15.77 -4.41
CA TYR A 41 2.81 15.49 -3.91
C TYR A 41 1.89 14.97 -5.03
N ALA A 42 2.04 15.46 -6.26
CA ALA A 42 1.27 15.00 -7.41
C ALA A 42 1.54 13.53 -7.78
N ASP A 43 2.76 13.04 -7.51
CA ASP A 43 3.14 11.65 -7.78
C ASP A 43 2.60 10.73 -6.68
N LEU A 44 2.67 11.18 -5.42
CA LEU A 44 2.02 10.47 -4.31
C LEU A 44 0.51 10.35 -4.48
N GLN A 45 -0.17 11.38 -5.00
CA GLN A 45 -1.61 11.34 -5.22
C GLN A 45 -2.04 10.33 -6.28
N LYS A 46 -1.14 9.97 -7.20
CA LYS A 46 -1.39 8.93 -8.22
C LYS A 46 -1.05 7.53 -7.71
N MET A 47 -0.41 7.42 -6.55
CA MET A 47 0.01 6.14 -5.98
C MET A 47 -1.16 5.46 -5.27
N ASN A 48 -1.24 4.14 -5.37
CA ASN A 48 -2.28 3.38 -4.67
C ASN A 48 -1.94 3.26 -3.19
N VAL A 49 -2.93 3.54 -2.34
CA VAL A 49 -2.79 3.41 -0.88
C VAL A 49 -2.51 1.97 -0.43
N ASN A 50 -2.98 0.97 -1.19
CA ASN A 50 -2.72 -0.45 -0.93
C ASN A 50 -1.23 -0.82 -1.02
N GLU A 51 -0.46 -0.03 -1.77
CA GLU A 51 0.98 -0.22 -1.96
C GLU A 51 1.80 0.54 -0.91
N ILE A 52 1.19 1.23 0.06
CA ILE A 52 1.90 1.90 1.15
C ILE A 52 2.16 0.90 2.29
N GLU A 53 3.44 0.71 2.65
CA GLU A 53 3.85 -0.10 3.80
C GLU A 53 3.74 0.72 5.08
N SER A 54 4.39 1.88 5.09
CA SER A 54 4.38 2.80 6.21
C SER A 54 4.67 4.23 5.76
N ILE A 55 4.22 5.18 6.57
CA ILE A 55 4.53 6.60 6.41
C ILE A 55 5.17 7.06 7.72
N SER A 56 6.39 7.55 7.61
CA SER A 56 7.17 8.10 8.73
C SER A 56 7.46 9.58 8.48
N VAL A 57 7.37 10.38 9.53
CA VAL A 57 7.70 11.81 9.45
C VAL A 57 9.00 12.03 10.20
N LEU A 58 10.05 12.37 9.47
CA LEU A 58 11.36 12.68 10.04
C LEU A 58 11.47 14.18 10.26
N LYS A 59 11.68 14.60 11.51
CA LYS A 59 11.80 16.01 11.91
C LYS A 59 13.12 16.33 12.61
N ASP A 60 14.01 15.35 12.69
CA ASP A 60 15.27 15.48 13.42
C ASP A 60 16.29 16.29 12.61
N GLU A 61 17.21 16.96 13.31
CA GLU A 61 18.28 17.75 12.69
C GLU A 61 19.17 16.91 11.74
N SER A 62 19.29 15.62 12.03
CA SER A 62 20.00 14.65 11.19
C SER A 62 19.40 14.57 9.78
N THR A 63 18.09 14.70 9.65
CA THR A 63 17.39 14.65 8.36
C THR A 63 17.77 15.84 7.47
N THR A 64 17.92 17.04 8.03
CA THR A 64 18.38 18.22 7.30
C THR A 64 19.82 18.07 6.82
N LYS A 65 20.69 17.35 7.55
CA LYS A 65 22.07 17.09 7.11
C LYS A 65 22.14 16.22 5.85
N PHE A 66 21.22 15.26 5.69
CA PHE A 66 21.20 14.38 4.52
C PHE A 66 20.44 14.97 3.32
N PHE A 67 19.33 15.68 3.56
CA PHE A 67 18.42 16.14 2.50
C PHE A 67 18.48 17.66 2.23
N GLY A 68 19.29 18.40 2.98
CA GLY A 68 19.55 19.84 2.79
C GLY A 68 18.38 20.75 3.16
N ASP A 69 18.39 21.98 2.64
CA ASP A 69 17.40 23.04 2.96
C ASP A 69 15.95 22.63 2.68
N LYS A 70 15.73 21.71 1.74
CA LYS A 70 14.39 21.19 1.41
C LYS A 70 13.77 20.40 2.56
N ALA A 71 14.59 19.85 3.45
CA ALA A 71 14.15 19.14 4.66
C ALA A 71 14.06 20.04 5.89
N LYS A 72 14.22 21.37 5.74
CA LYS A 72 14.04 22.34 6.85
C LYS A 72 12.66 22.25 7.50
N TYR A 73 11.65 21.89 6.71
CA TYR A 73 10.26 21.72 7.17
C TYR A 73 9.92 20.26 7.51
N GLY A 74 10.93 19.39 7.59
CA GLY A 74 10.81 17.95 7.80
C GLY A 74 10.73 17.14 6.49
N VAL A 75 10.83 15.82 6.65
CA VAL A 75 10.73 14.84 5.56
C VAL A 75 9.57 13.89 5.80
N LEU A 76 8.72 13.71 4.79
CA LEU A 76 7.72 12.67 4.74
C LEU A 76 8.31 11.46 4.01
N GLN A 77 8.73 10.45 4.77
CA GLN A 77 9.22 9.19 4.22
C GLN A 77 8.07 8.21 4.05
N VAL A 78 7.82 7.82 2.81
CA VAL A 78 6.83 6.82 2.43
C VAL A 78 7.59 5.58 1.98
N THR A 79 7.35 4.47 2.68
CA THR A 79 7.87 3.16 2.28
C THR A 79 6.75 2.42 1.58
N THR A 80 7.00 1.92 0.38
CA THR A 80 6.00 1.12 -0.34
C THR A 80 6.12 -0.36 0.02
N ARG A 81 4.99 -1.07 0.02
CA ARG A 81 4.94 -2.54 -0.03
C ARG A 81 5.33 -2.97 -1.43
N LYS A 82 6.57 -2.68 -1.85
CA LYS A 82 7.22 -3.46 -2.89
C LYS A 82 7.07 -4.90 -2.45
N SER A 83 6.31 -5.66 -3.22
CA SER A 83 5.92 -7.03 -2.93
C SER A 83 7.11 -7.85 -2.43
N LYS A 84 7.26 -7.95 -1.10
CA LYS A 84 8.11 -8.93 -0.41
C LYS A 84 7.45 -10.31 -0.53
N GLY A 85 7.17 -10.72 -1.76
CA GLY A 85 6.30 -11.86 -2.02
C GLY A 85 6.00 -12.12 -3.48
N LYS A 86 7.03 -12.14 -4.34
CA LYS A 86 7.16 -13.06 -5.49
C LYS A 86 8.64 -13.24 -5.88
N SER A 87 9.50 -13.47 -4.90
CA SER A 87 10.83 -14.02 -5.12
C SER A 87 10.96 -15.36 -4.40
N ASP A 88 9.92 -16.19 -4.49
CA ASP A 88 10.05 -17.61 -4.22
C ASP A 88 9.43 -18.34 -5.39
N ALA A 89 10.33 -18.80 -6.26
CA ALA A 89 10.12 -19.95 -7.08
C ALA A 89 9.62 -21.09 -6.18
N SER A 90 8.29 -21.24 -6.06
CA SER A 90 7.76 -22.58 -5.83
C SER A 90 8.22 -23.40 -7.03
N PRO A 91 9.08 -24.42 -6.88
CA PRO A 91 9.32 -25.35 -7.96
C PRO A 91 7.94 -25.86 -8.35
N LYS A 92 7.50 -25.54 -9.57
CA LYS A 92 6.34 -26.19 -10.17
C LYS A 92 6.65 -27.68 -10.04
N SER A 93 5.99 -28.34 -9.10
CA SER A 93 6.08 -29.80 -8.96
C SER A 93 5.90 -30.34 -10.37
N PRO A 94 6.83 -31.17 -10.90
CA PRO A 94 6.65 -31.71 -12.23
C PRO A 94 5.32 -32.45 -12.23
N SER A 95 4.33 -31.91 -12.95
CA SER A 95 3.10 -32.61 -13.23
C SER A 95 3.51 -33.89 -13.95
N ILE A 96 3.59 -35.00 -13.22
CA ILE A 96 3.63 -36.31 -13.85
C ILE A 96 2.27 -36.43 -14.53
N LYS A 97 2.28 -36.19 -15.84
CA LYS A 97 1.14 -36.43 -16.70
C LYS A 97 0.91 -37.94 -16.64
N THR A 98 0.02 -38.38 -15.74
CA THR A 98 -0.45 -39.76 -15.73
C THR A 98 -1.07 -40.00 -17.09
N GLN A 99 -0.30 -40.59 -17.99
CA GLN A 99 -0.80 -41.15 -19.22
C GLN A 99 -1.66 -42.33 -18.78
N ASN A 100 -2.95 -42.04 -18.62
CA ASN A 100 -4.08 -42.94 -18.75
C ASN A 100 -3.64 -44.35 -19.17
N LEU A 101 -3.41 -45.21 -18.17
CA LEU A 101 -3.16 -46.62 -18.38
C LEU A 101 -4.43 -47.18 -19.00
N LYS A 102 -4.38 -47.46 -20.32
CA LYS A 102 -5.48 -48.11 -21.02
C LYS A 102 -5.60 -49.51 -20.43
N VAL A 103 -6.64 -49.73 -19.64
CA VAL A 103 -6.99 -51.06 -19.11
C VAL A 103 -7.35 -51.93 -20.31
N ILE A 104 -6.40 -52.74 -20.77
CA ILE A 104 -6.67 -53.86 -21.65
C ILE A 104 -7.12 -55.01 -20.75
N THR A 105 -8.44 -55.23 -20.67
CA THR A 105 -9.00 -56.43 -20.07
C THR A 105 -8.44 -57.68 -20.77
N PRO A 106 -8.02 -58.71 -20.02
CA PRO A 106 -7.42 -59.91 -20.59
C PRO A 106 -8.42 -60.66 -21.46
N VAL A 107 -7.98 -61.06 -22.66
CA VAL A 107 -8.73 -61.96 -23.54
C VAL A 107 -8.69 -63.35 -22.90
N PRO A 108 -9.84 -63.98 -22.58
CA PRO A 108 -9.86 -65.34 -22.07
C PRO A 108 -9.47 -66.32 -23.19
N ALA A 109 -8.49 -67.18 -22.90
CA ALA A 109 -8.06 -68.24 -23.82
C ALA A 109 -9.09 -69.38 -23.83
N ASN A 110 -9.73 -69.62 -24.97
CA ASN A 110 -10.48 -70.86 -25.20
C ASN A 110 -9.55 -71.94 -25.76
N LYS A 111 -9.70 -73.15 -25.21
CA LYS A 111 -9.02 -74.40 -25.56
C LYS A 111 -9.57 -74.99 -26.86
#